data_AF-A0A1V5M566-F1
#
_entry.id   AF-A0A1V5M566-F1
#
_cell.length_a   1.000
_cell.length_b   1.000
_cell.length_c   1.000
_cell.angle_alpha   90.00
_cell.angle_beta   90.00
_cell.angle_gamma   90.00
#
_symmetry.space_group_name_H-M   'P 1'
#
loop_
_entity.id
_entity.type
_entity.pdbx_description
1 polymer ?
#
loop_
_entity_poly.entity_id
_entity_poly.type
_entity_poly.pdbx_seq_one_letter_code
_entity_poly.pdbx_strand_id
1 'polypeptide(L)' 'MTLQEYLKPRTAIASHDTCVNPELIGIEVHEIQPIIFGGDPEDPENKALLTLKEYIPAVIWWNQKYRELTGGK' A
#
# COMPACT_ATOMS: atom_id res chain seq x y z
N MET A 1 3.63 18.82 -21.93
CA MET A 1 4.05 18.10 -20.71
C MET A 1 5.11 17.09 -21.11
N THR A 2 6.38 17.46 -20.97
CA THR A 2 7.55 16.66 -21.36
C THR A 2 7.99 15.76 -20.19
N LEU A 3 8.65 14.64 -20.46
CA LEU A 3 9.17 13.73 -19.41
C LEU A 3 10.10 14.44 -18.41
N GLN A 4 10.77 15.51 -18.84
CA GLN A 4 11.59 16.36 -17.98
C GLN A 4 10.79 17.19 -16.98
N GLU A 5 9.51 17.49 -17.26
CA GLU A 5 8.63 18.17 -16.31
C GLU A 5 8.12 17.23 -15.21
N TYR A 6 7.96 15.93 -15.51
CA TYR A 6 7.52 14.92 -14.53
C TYR A 6 8.62 14.57 -13.50
N LEU A 7 9.89 14.67 -13.92
CA LEU A 7 11.05 14.33 -13.09
C LEU A 7 11.66 15.55 -12.37
N LYS A 8 11.00 16.71 -12.36
CA LYS A 8 11.47 17.82 -11.53
C LYS A 8 11.37 17.40 -10.07
N PRO A 9 12.50 17.35 -9.31
CA PRO A 9 12.41 17.15 -7.88
C PRO A 9 11.54 18.29 -7.33
N ARG A 10 10.49 17.95 -6.60
CA ARG A 10 9.65 18.90 -5.89
C ARG A 10 10.52 19.57 -4.83
N THR A 11 11.23 20.62 -5.24
CA THR A 11 12.26 21.26 -4.42
C THR A 11 11.63 21.87 -3.18
N ALA A 12 12.12 21.39 -2.05
CA ALA A 12 12.19 22.04 -0.74
C ALA A 12 10.87 22.60 -0.17
N ILE A 13 10.16 21.75 0.57
CA ILE A 13 9.35 22.26 1.68
C ILE A 13 10.36 22.66 2.77
N ALA A 14 10.52 23.97 2.96
CA ALA A 14 11.37 24.51 4.02
C ALA A 14 10.83 24.11 5.40
N SER A 15 11.70 23.52 6.23
CA SER A 15 11.73 23.59 7.70
C SER A 15 10.38 23.76 8.41
N HIS A 16 9.60 22.68 8.48
CA HIS A 16 8.84 22.36 9.68
C HIS A 16 9.35 21.00 10.13
N ASP A 17 9.50 20.79 11.44
CA ASP A 17 9.85 19.52 12.06
C ASP A 17 9.22 18.39 11.25
N THR A 18 10.05 17.52 10.67
CA THR A 18 9.55 16.43 9.83
C THR A 18 8.61 15.59 10.69
N CYS A 19 7.30 15.73 10.47
CA CYS A 19 6.25 14.90 11.08
C CYS A 19 6.28 13.46 10.57
N VAL A 20 7.31 13.10 9.80
CA VAL A 20 7.56 11.77 9.29
C VAL A 20 8.24 10.96 10.38
N ASN A 21 7.56 9.95 10.90
CA ASN A 21 8.17 8.96 11.77
C ASN A 21 9.17 8.12 10.93
N PRO A 22 10.49 8.16 11.21
CA PRO A 22 11.49 7.40 10.47
C PRO A 22 11.26 5.88 10.52
N GLU A 23 10.64 5.37 11.59
CA GLU A 23 10.36 3.94 11.77
C GLU A 23 9.27 3.42 10.83
N LEU A 24 8.48 4.32 10.25
CA LEU A 24 7.39 3.99 9.32
C LEU A 24 7.79 4.15 7.85
N ILE A 25 9.05 4.51 7.57
CA ILE A 25 9.51 4.68 6.18
C ILE A 25 9.49 3.32 5.47
N GLY A 26 8.71 3.24 4.38
CA GLY A 26 8.58 2.02 3.57
C GLY A 26 7.62 0.98 4.15
N ILE A 27 6.84 1.37 5.16
CA ILE A 27 5.71 0.60 5.70
C ILE A 27 4.42 1.18 5.15
N GLU A 28 3.53 0.32 4.68
CA GLU A 28 2.22 0.66 4.13
C GLU A 28 1.11 0.13 5.03
N VAL A 29 0.02 0.90 5.17
CA VAL A 29 -1.22 0.40 5.75
C VAL A 29 -1.92 -0.46 4.70
N HIS A 30 -2.21 -1.71 5.04
CA HIS A 30 -2.85 -2.67 4.16
C HIS A 30 -4.08 -3.29 4.83
N GLU A 31 -5.14 -3.56 4.08
CA GLU A 31 -6.27 -4.33 4.59
C GLU A 31 -5.90 -5.81 4.77
N ILE A 32 -6.23 -6.40 5.92
CA ILE A 32 -5.96 -7.83 6.17
C ILE A 32 -6.84 -8.68 5.23
N GLN A 33 -8.13 -8.36 5.16
CA GLN A 33 -9.13 -8.93 4.29
C GLN A 33 -9.63 -7.87 3.29
N PRO A 34 -9.42 -8.05 1.98
CA PRO A 34 -9.90 -7.11 0.97
C PRO A 34 -11.43 -7.10 0.85
N ILE A 35 -11.97 -5.96 0.39
CA ILE A 35 -13.43 -5.74 0.21
C ILE A 35 -14.08 -6.82 -0.66
N ILE A 36 -13.40 -7.26 -1.72
CA ILE A 36 -13.93 -8.28 -2.63
C ILE A 36 -14.15 -9.65 -1.96
N PHE A 37 -13.49 -9.87 -0.81
CA PHE A 37 -13.67 -11.06 0.03
C PHE A 37 -14.54 -10.79 1.26
N GLY A 38 -15.21 -9.63 1.33
CA GLY A 38 -16.10 -9.25 2.43
C GLY A 38 -15.43 -8.55 3.60
N GLY A 39 -14.20 -8.05 3.46
CA GLY A 39 -13.55 -7.24 4.49
C GLY A 39 -14.11 -5.81 4.57
N ASP A 40 -14.07 -5.23 5.76
CA ASP A 40 -14.51 -3.86 6.03
C ASP A 40 -13.33 -2.88 5.94
N PRO A 41 -13.33 -1.89 5.03
CA PRO A 41 -12.26 -0.90 4.92
C PRO A 41 -12.27 0.12 6.07
N GLU A 42 -13.37 0.28 6.81
CA GLU A 42 -13.47 1.20 7.94
C GLU A 42 -13.06 0.55 9.27
N ASP A 43 -13.07 -0.79 9.34
CA ASP A 43 -12.66 -1.54 10.53
C ASP A 43 -11.15 -1.36 10.80
N PRO A 44 -10.75 -0.77 11.95
CA PRO A 44 -9.35 -0.65 12.34
C PRO A 44 -8.66 -1.99 12.57
N GLU A 45 -9.41 -3.03 12.99
CA GLU A 45 -8.86 -4.38 13.20
C GLU A 45 -8.55 -5.08 11.86
N ASN A 46 -9.15 -4.62 10.77
CA ASN A 46 -8.84 -5.06 9.41
C ASN A 46 -7.65 -4.28 8.80
N LYS A 47 -6.73 -3.75 9.60
CA LYS A 47 -5.55 -3.01 9.14
C LYS A 47 -4.27 -3.66 9.65
N ALA A 48 -3.29 -3.78 8.76
CA ALA A 48 -1.93 -4.20 9.09
C ALA A 48 -0.92 -3.20 8.54
N LEU A 49 0.17 -3.01 9.28
CA LEU A 49 1.35 -2.30 8.82
C LEU A 49 2.29 -3.31 8.17
N LEU A 50 2.50 -3.21 6.86
CA LEU A 50 3.34 -4.14 6.11
C LEU A 50 4.54 -3.42 5.50
N THR A 51 5.72 -4.02 5.62
CA THR A 51 6.86 -3.64 4.77
C THR A 51 6.61 -4.10 3.34
N LEU A 52 7.31 -3.51 2.37
CA LEU A 52 7.25 -3.95 0.97
C LEU A 52 7.52 -5.46 0.79
N LYS A 53 8.39 -6.03 1.63
CA LYS A 53 8.72 -7.48 1.62
C LYS A 53 7.54 -8.35 2.04
N GLU A 54 6.64 -7.84 2.88
CA GLU A 54 5.44 -8.53 3.36
C GLU A 54 4.22 -8.25 2.46
N TYR A 55 4.11 -7.02 1.95
CA TYR A 55 3.05 -6.61 1.04
C TYR A 55 3.00 -7.45 -0.25
N ILE A 56 4.16 -7.65 -0.91
CA ILE A 56 4.24 -8.39 -2.17
C ILE A 56 3.64 -9.81 -2.06
N PRO A 57 4.07 -10.67 -1.12
CA PRO A 57 3.49 -12.00 -0.99
C PRO A 57 2.02 -11.99 -0.57
N ALA A 58 1.57 -11.03 0.25
CA ALA A 58 0.16 -10.90 0.64
C ALA A 58 -0.74 -10.64 -0.59
N VAL A 59 -0.36 -9.70 -1.45
CA VAL A 59 -1.10 -9.40 -2.69
C VAL A 59 -1.08 -10.58 -3.66
N ILE A 60 0.05 -11.26 -3.81
CA ILE A 60 0.13 -12.47 -4.67
C ILE A 60 -0.84 -13.53 -4.18
N TRP A 61 -0.90 -13.78 -2.87
CA TRP A 61 -1.79 -14.78 -2.28
C TRP A 61 -3.26 -14.42 -2.50
N TRP A 62 -3.66 -13.17 -2.24
CA TRP A 62 -5.05 -12.73 -2.47
C TRP A 62 -5.44 -12.83 -3.94
N ASN A 63 -4.54 -12.49 -4.86
CA ASN A 63 -4.78 -12.65 -6.30
C ASN A 63 -4.90 -14.12 -6.72
N GLN A 64 -4.12 -15.01 -6.12
CA GLN A 64 -4.27 -16.46 -6.33
C GLN A 64 -5.63 -16.94 -5.84
N LYS A 65 -6.04 -16.55 -4.63
CA LYS A 65 -7.35 -16.87 -4.08
C LYS A 65 -8.48 -16.34 -4.94
N TYR A 66 -8.36 -15.12 -5.44
CA TYR A 66 -9.35 -14.55 -6.34
C TYR A 66 -9.51 -15.38 -7.62
N ARG A 67 -8.39 -15.79 -8.24
CA ARG A 67 -8.42 -16.65 -9.44
C ARG A 67 -9.00 -18.03 -9.16
N GLU A 68 -8.66 -18.64 -8.02
CA GLU A 68 -9.23 -19.93 -7.58
C GLU A 68 -10.76 -19.87 -7.49
N LEU A 69 -11.31 -18.77 -6.95
CA LEU A 69 -12.76 -18.62 -6.77
C LEU A 69 -13.50 -18.21 -8.05
N THR A 70 -12.85 -17.44 -8.93
CA THR A 70 -13.49 -16.87 -10.12
C THR A 70 -13.22 -17.65 -11.41
N GLY A 71 -12.29 -18.61 -11.39
CA GLY A 71 -11.84 -19.32 -12.59
C GLY A 71 -11.10 -18.42 -13.60
N GLY A 72 -10.71 -17.20 -13.20
CA GLY A 72 -9.94 -16.27 -14.03
C GLY A 72 -8.52 -16.79 -14.27
N LYS A 73 -8.07 -16.76 -15.54
CA LYS A 73 -6.69 -17.08 -15.93
C LYS A 73 -5.72 -16.00 -15.45
#